data_AF-A0A5E8HFS1-F1
#
_entry.id   AF-A0A5E8HFS1-F1
#
_cell.length_a   1.000
_cell.length_b   1.000
_cell.length_c   1.000
_cell.angle_alpha   90.00
_cell.angle_beta   90.00
_cell.angle_gamma   90.00
#
_symmetry.space_group_name_H-M   'P 1'
#
loop_
_entity.id
_entity.type
_entity.pdbx_description
1 polymer ?
#
loop_
_entity_poly.entity_id
_entity_poly.type
_entity_poly.pdbx_seq_one_letter_code
_entity_poly.pdbx_strand_id
1 'polypeptide(L)'
;MKKLILIFLQIVSCSELRYQNLCDPKSELFLKGLISFQFLGESRYRCNSFDIDIKTNVLDITPNTGVLSESGISFTVGTSQTFVIRLTKTPVADVTIQIVASDSSLTTLSTNSLTFPKESWSSPLSFTATGINDSIINGDRNFKFNLKIVSTDEEFHDLGFEIPMQLKDNERRLFLSTSTYKGGEFGGIAGADLVCNADIKCPVGSSCKAMILGPTRIASATANLGDGQVDWVLHPFAHYYSPSPTNTLITTTNQTSLLQIPFASVIDAVGIGGWLGSFSGYVLGGNTCFNWTEITAITTGFMFRTQYTDNNLFGGNFSCSNPVHLICVEF
;
A
#
# COMPACT_ATOMS: atom_id res chain seq x y z
N MET A 1 66.46 -8.33 45.69
CA MET A 1 65.77 -9.15 44.66
C MET A 1 64.35 -8.64 44.46
N LYS A 2 64.08 -7.95 43.35
CA LYS A 2 62.75 -7.79 42.73
C LYS A 2 63.02 -7.60 41.23
N LYS A 3 62.75 -8.63 40.41
CA LYS A 3 62.80 -8.56 38.94
C LYS A 3 61.49 -7.94 38.47
N LEU A 4 61.55 -6.80 37.79
CA LEU A 4 60.41 -6.21 37.10
C LEU A 4 60.47 -6.67 35.63
N ILE A 5 59.55 -7.55 35.24
CA ILE A 5 59.40 -8.01 33.86
C ILE A 5 58.44 -7.03 33.18
N LEU A 6 58.94 -6.21 32.24
CA LEU A 6 58.09 -5.46 31.32
C LEU A 6 57.81 -6.31 30.08
N ILE A 7 56.55 -6.68 29.89
CA ILE A 7 56.03 -7.31 28.68
C ILE A 7 55.64 -6.18 27.72
N PHE A 8 56.31 -6.10 26.57
CA PHE A 8 55.92 -5.20 25.48
C PHE A 8 54.84 -5.90 24.64
N LEU A 9 53.60 -5.42 24.74
CA LEU A 9 52.49 -5.87 23.92
C LEU A 9 52.51 -5.07 22.61
N GLN A 10 53.00 -5.65 21.51
CA GLN A 10 52.86 -5.05 20.18
C GLN A 10 51.43 -5.25 19.68
N ILE A 11 50.66 -4.16 19.60
CA ILE A 11 49.36 -4.14 18.96
C ILE A 11 49.62 -4.05 17.45
N VAL A 12 49.47 -5.17 16.73
CA VAL A 12 49.44 -5.18 15.27
C VAL A 12 48.09 -4.61 14.83
N SER A 13 48.09 -3.38 14.34
CA SER A 13 46.93 -2.78 13.68
C SER A 13 46.71 -3.49 12.34
N CYS A 14 45.60 -4.21 12.21
CA CYS A 14 45.17 -4.77 10.95
C CYS A 14 44.38 -3.69 10.19
N SER A 15 45.04 -2.97 9.27
CA SER A 15 44.33 -2.17 8.29
C SER A 15 43.67 -3.12 7.29
N GLU A 16 42.36 -3.04 7.09
CA GLU A 16 41.66 -3.80 6.04
C GLU A 16 42.42 -3.65 4.71
N LEU A 17 42.87 -4.77 4.15
CA LEU A 17 43.44 -4.81 2.81
C LEU A 17 42.35 -4.42 1.81
N ARG A 18 42.36 -3.15 1.39
CA ARG A 18 41.45 -2.64 0.37
C ARG A 18 41.97 -3.02 -1.00
N TYR A 19 41.14 -3.65 -1.82
CA TYR A 19 41.50 -3.94 -3.19
C TYR A 19 41.42 -2.65 -4.01
N GLN A 20 42.58 -2.09 -4.35
CA GLN A 20 42.66 -0.98 -5.29
C GLN A 20 42.32 -1.51 -6.68
N ASN A 21 41.05 -1.42 -7.09
CA ASN A 21 40.60 -1.77 -8.43
C ASN A 21 39.36 -0.97 -8.82
N LEU A 22 39.11 -0.87 -10.12
CA LEU A 22 37.99 -0.11 -10.68
C LEU A 22 36.59 -0.68 -10.33
N CYS A 23 36.50 -1.85 -9.68
CA CYS A 23 35.26 -2.50 -9.24
C CYS A 23 34.92 -2.25 -7.76
N ASP A 24 35.79 -1.60 -7.00
CA ASP A 24 35.55 -1.26 -5.59
C ASP A 24 35.21 0.24 -5.46
N PRO A 25 33.94 0.61 -5.16
CA PRO A 25 33.50 2.00 -5.03
C PRO A 25 34.27 2.83 -3.99
N LYS A 26 34.95 2.16 -3.06
CA LYS A 26 35.73 2.80 -1.98
C LYS A 26 37.22 2.92 -2.33
N SER A 27 37.64 2.46 -3.51
CA SER A 27 39.04 2.54 -3.95
C SER A 27 39.36 3.87 -4.65
N GLU A 28 40.63 4.26 -4.61
CA GLU A 28 41.10 5.47 -5.30
C GLU A 28 41.13 5.26 -6.82
N LEU A 29 41.34 4.02 -7.26
CA LEU A 29 41.28 3.66 -8.68
C LEU A 29 39.87 3.78 -9.25
N PHE A 30 38.83 3.44 -8.48
CA PHE A 30 37.44 3.68 -8.87
C PHE A 30 37.18 5.17 -9.12
N LEU A 31 37.59 6.05 -8.19
CA LEU A 31 37.45 7.51 -8.34
C LEU A 31 38.19 8.05 -9.57
N LYS A 32 39.40 7.56 -9.84
CA LYS A 32 40.16 7.93 -11.05
C LYS A 32 39.49 7.40 -12.32
N GLY A 33 38.93 6.20 -12.25
CA GLY A 33 38.14 5.59 -13.31
C GLY A 33 36.93 6.44 -13.69
N LEU A 34 36.15 6.91 -12.70
CA LEU A 34 34.98 7.78 -12.92
C LEU A 34 35.32 8.98 -13.81
N ILE A 35 36.47 9.62 -13.57
CA ILE A 35 36.93 10.77 -14.37
C ILE A 35 37.20 10.33 -15.80
N SER A 36 37.97 9.25 -16.00
CA SER A 36 38.26 8.72 -17.34
C SER A 36 37.01 8.28 -18.10
N PHE A 37 36.04 7.65 -17.44
CA PHE A 37 34.78 7.22 -18.06
C PHE A 37 33.86 8.39 -18.39
N GLN A 38 33.86 9.44 -17.56
CA GLN A 38 33.17 10.69 -17.87
C GLN A 38 33.76 11.37 -19.12
N PHE A 39 35.08 11.24 -19.35
CA PHE A 39 35.72 11.69 -20.61
C PHE A 39 35.43 10.78 -21.82
N LEU A 40 35.11 9.50 -21.58
CA LEU A 40 34.83 8.51 -22.63
C LEU A 40 33.34 8.36 -22.95
N GLY A 41 32.44 9.00 -22.20
CA GLY A 41 31.00 8.93 -22.40
C GLY A 41 30.37 7.60 -21.98
N GLU A 42 31.05 6.78 -21.18
CA GLU A 42 30.50 5.51 -20.69
C GLU A 42 29.77 5.71 -19.35
N SER A 43 28.52 5.23 -19.26
CA SER A 43 27.68 5.33 -18.04
C SER A 43 27.64 4.03 -17.22
N ARG A 44 28.30 2.95 -17.68
CA ARG A 44 28.24 1.63 -17.03
C ARG A 44 29.61 1.02 -16.89
N TYR A 45 29.92 0.57 -15.68
CA TYR A 45 31.15 -0.16 -15.40
C TYR A 45 30.87 -1.65 -15.24
N ARG A 46 31.43 -2.50 -16.11
CA ARG A 46 31.22 -3.96 -16.04
C ARG A 46 32.22 -4.59 -15.09
N CYS A 47 31.74 -5.01 -13.92
CA CYS A 47 32.47 -5.93 -13.06
C CYS A 47 32.02 -7.35 -13.34
N ASN A 48 32.95 -8.31 -13.29
CA ASN A 48 32.69 -9.72 -13.58
C ASN A 48 31.47 -10.32 -12.85
N SER A 49 31.01 -9.71 -11.75
CA SER A 49 29.87 -10.14 -10.96
C SER A 49 28.68 -9.16 -10.92
N PHE A 50 28.79 -7.93 -11.45
CA PHE A 50 27.69 -6.94 -11.52
C PHE A 50 28.08 -5.69 -12.35
N ASP A 51 27.10 -4.96 -12.86
CA ASP A 51 27.33 -3.64 -13.49
C ASP A 51 27.15 -2.52 -12.46
N ILE A 52 28.08 -1.54 -12.42
CA ILE A 52 27.92 -0.29 -11.67
C ILE A 52 27.40 0.77 -12.64
N ASP A 53 26.17 1.20 -12.45
CA ASP A 53 25.57 2.31 -13.20
C ASP A 53 26.05 3.65 -12.59
N ILE A 54 26.88 4.38 -13.33
CA ILE A 54 27.30 5.73 -12.97
C ILE A 54 26.15 6.62 -13.42
N LYS A 55 25.07 6.67 -12.63
CA LYS A 55 23.96 7.59 -12.90
C LYS A 55 24.54 8.99 -13.04
N THR A 56 24.49 9.54 -14.25
CA THR A 56 24.92 10.89 -14.54
C THR A 56 24.08 11.82 -13.68
N ASN A 57 24.74 12.63 -12.84
CA ASN A 57 24.11 13.61 -11.97
C ASN A 57 23.58 14.81 -12.80
N VAL A 58 22.79 14.54 -13.85
CA VAL A 58 22.23 15.51 -14.81
C VAL A 58 20.71 15.69 -14.62
N LEU A 59 20.07 14.73 -13.95
CA LEU A 59 18.63 14.70 -13.73
C LEU A 59 18.32 14.37 -12.27
N ASP A 60 17.52 15.20 -11.64
CA ASP A 60 16.90 14.96 -10.34
C ASP A 60 15.40 14.72 -10.51
N ILE A 61 14.90 13.66 -9.88
CA ILE A 61 13.49 13.23 -9.94
C ILE A 61 12.99 13.10 -8.51
N THR A 62 12.01 13.91 -8.15
CA THR A 62 11.41 13.91 -6.81
C THR A 62 9.89 13.74 -6.89
N PRO A 63 9.32 12.66 -6.31
CA PRO A 63 9.99 11.50 -5.72
C PRO A 63 10.59 10.57 -6.79
N ASN A 64 11.59 9.77 -6.44
CA ASN A 64 12.24 8.81 -7.36
C ASN A 64 11.56 7.42 -7.40
N THR A 65 10.49 7.24 -6.63
CA THR A 65 9.58 6.08 -6.62
C THR A 65 8.17 6.58 -6.42
N GLY A 66 7.17 5.80 -6.82
CA GLY A 66 5.78 6.17 -6.58
C GLY A 66 4.88 5.01 -6.18
N VAL A 67 3.79 5.38 -5.51
CA VAL A 67 2.71 4.47 -5.14
C VAL A 67 1.41 5.16 -5.48
N LEU A 68 0.68 4.57 -6.42
CA LEU A 68 -0.69 4.91 -6.73
C LEU A 68 -1.61 3.88 -6.08
N SER A 69 -2.88 4.21 -5.98
CA SER A 69 -3.90 3.31 -5.45
C SER A 69 -5.16 3.47 -6.27
N GLU A 70 -5.93 2.41 -6.42
CA GLU A 70 -7.23 2.42 -7.08
C GLU A 70 -8.31 3.06 -6.20
N SER A 71 -8.02 3.27 -4.91
CA SER A 71 -8.85 3.95 -3.90
C SER A 71 -9.00 5.46 -4.14
N GLY A 72 -9.52 5.84 -5.31
CA GLY A 72 -9.82 7.23 -5.65
C GLY A 72 -11.30 7.57 -5.48
N ILE A 73 -11.68 8.74 -5.99
CA ILE A 73 -13.03 9.30 -5.82
C ILE A 73 -14.11 8.63 -6.69
N SER A 74 -13.72 7.71 -7.59
CA SER A 74 -14.64 7.06 -8.53
C SER A 74 -14.21 5.65 -8.88
N PHE A 75 -15.11 4.89 -9.51
CA PHE A 75 -14.88 3.52 -9.98
C PHE A 75 -13.85 3.38 -11.10
N THR A 76 -13.36 4.48 -11.68
CA THR A 76 -12.39 4.42 -12.80
C THR A 76 -11.13 5.24 -12.55
N VAL A 77 -11.09 6.00 -11.45
CA VAL A 77 -10.00 6.93 -11.16
C VAL A 77 -9.52 6.69 -9.74
N GLY A 78 -8.25 6.32 -9.63
CA GLY A 78 -7.52 6.14 -8.38
C GLY A 78 -6.90 7.43 -7.84
N THR A 79 -5.87 7.27 -7.02
CA THR A 79 -5.06 8.38 -6.51
C THR A 79 -4.11 8.92 -7.57
N SER A 80 -3.58 10.12 -7.33
CA SER A 80 -2.62 10.77 -8.21
C SER A 80 -1.34 11.13 -7.47
N GLN A 81 -0.22 11.11 -8.18
CA GLN A 81 1.09 11.51 -7.68
C GLN A 81 1.81 12.38 -8.70
N THR A 82 2.40 13.48 -8.23
CA THR A 82 3.17 14.40 -9.06
C THR A 82 4.66 14.13 -8.92
N PHE A 83 5.34 14.04 -10.07
CA PHE A 83 6.78 13.88 -10.19
C PHE A 83 7.38 15.18 -10.69
N VAL A 84 8.28 15.75 -9.89
CA VAL A 84 9.02 16.95 -10.22
C VAL A 84 10.37 16.55 -10.80
N ILE A 85 10.68 17.07 -11.97
CA ILE A 85 11.93 16.86 -12.69
C ILE A 85 12.72 18.15 -12.75
N ARG A 86 14.02 18.05 -12.45
CA ARG A 86 14.98 19.15 -12.54
C ARG A 86 16.22 18.67 -13.28
N LEU A 87 16.72 19.49 -14.20
CA LEU A 87 18.08 19.32 -14.68
C LEU A 87 19.03 19.88 -13.60
N THR A 88 20.11 19.18 -13.34
CA THR A 88 21.15 19.59 -12.35
C THR A 88 22.35 20.25 -13.01
N LYS A 89 22.36 20.30 -14.35
CA LYS A 89 23.37 20.98 -15.17
C LYS A 89 22.73 21.82 -16.25
N THR A 90 23.40 22.91 -16.61
CA THR A 90 23.03 23.79 -17.71
C THR A 90 23.22 23.05 -19.04
N PRO A 91 22.18 22.87 -19.87
CA PRO A 91 22.34 22.26 -21.18
C PRO A 91 22.73 23.31 -22.23
N VAL A 92 23.46 22.89 -23.27
CA VAL A 92 23.79 23.74 -24.43
C VAL A 92 22.74 23.67 -25.55
N ALA A 93 21.80 22.72 -25.45
CA ALA A 93 20.66 22.53 -26.35
C ALA A 93 19.40 22.17 -25.57
N ASP A 94 18.23 22.21 -26.23
CA ASP A 94 16.98 21.84 -25.55
C ASP A 94 17.01 20.36 -25.14
N VAL A 95 16.46 20.06 -23.97
CA VAL A 95 16.41 18.70 -23.41
C VAL A 95 14.96 18.26 -23.36
N THR A 96 14.61 17.25 -24.15
CA THR A 96 13.27 16.66 -24.13
C THR A 96 13.31 15.31 -23.42
N ILE A 97 12.43 15.14 -22.44
CA ILE A 97 12.27 13.90 -21.68
C ILE A 97 10.96 13.27 -22.10
N GLN A 98 11.03 12.11 -22.75
CA GLN A 98 9.89 11.27 -23.08
C GLN A 98 9.56 10.37 -21.90
N ILE A 99 8.29 10.26 -21.54
CA ILE A 99 7.80 9.48 -20.38
C ILE A 99 6.88 8.39 -20.90
N VAL A 100 7.21 7.14 -20.60
CA VAL A 100 6.44 5.97 -21.02
C VAL A 100 6.20 5.06 -19.83
N ALA A 101 4.94 4.79 -19.50
CA ALA A 101 4.58 3.74 -18.55
C ALA A 101 4.88 2.37 -19.17
N SER A 102 5.51 1.47 -18.41
CA SER A 102 5.70 0.07 -18.84
C SER A 102 4.38 -0.68 -19.02
N ASP A 103 3.33 -0.22 -18.33
CA ASP A 103 1.97 -0.70 -18.45
C ASP A 103 1.00 0.50 -18.40
N SER A 104 0.40 0.82 -19.54
CA SER A 104 -0.55 1.93 -19.66
C SER A 104 -1.96 1.57 -19.17
N SER A 105 -2.25 0.31 -18.87
CA SER A 105 -3.54 -0.10 -18.31
C SER A 105 -3.69 0.27 -16.83
N LEU A 106 -2.58 0.57 -16.15
CA LEU A 106 -2.52 0.85 -14.71
C LEU A 106 -2.52 2.34 -14.38
N THR A 107 -2.22 3.20 -15.35
CA THR A 107 -2.05 4.62 -15.09
C THR A 107 -2.28 5.49 -16.31
N THR A 108 -2.76 6.71 -16.05
CA THR A 108 -2.81 7.81 -17.01
C THR A 108 -1.79 8.89 -16.62
N LEU A 109 -1.20 9.54 -17.62
CA LEU A 109 -0.22 10.60 -17.45
C LEU A 109 -0.81 11.94 -17.89
N SER A 110 -0.52 13.01 -17.14
CA SER A 110 -0.92 14.38 -17.52
C SER A 110 -0.18 14.87 -18.77
N THR A 111 1.00 14.31 -19.05
CA THR A 111 1.79 14.54 -20.26
C THR A 111 2.76 13.37 -20.46
N ASN A 112 3.07 13.04 -21.72
CA ASN A 112 4.06 12.01 -22.07
C ASN A 112 5.43 12.62 -22.42
N SER A 113 5.57 13.94 -22.34
CA SER A 113 6.85 14.61 -22.59
C SER A 113 7.00 15.90 -21.80
N LEU A 114 8.23 16.17 -21.35
CA LEU A 114 8.65 17.44 -20.76
C LEU A 114 9.81 17.99 -21.58
N THR A 115 9.78 19.28 -21.91
CA THR A 115 10.86 19.93 -22.66
C THR A 115 11.43 21.07 -21.83
N PHE A 116 12.72 20.97 -21.50
CA PHE A 116 13.51 22.01 -20.87
C PHE A 116 14.21 22.83 -21.96
N PRO A 117 13.78 24.07 -22.23
CA PRO A 117 14.48 24.94 -23.15
C PRO A 117 15.85 25.31 -22.58
N LYS A 118 16.89 25.38 -23.42
CA LYS A 118 18.25 25.70 -22.96
C LYS A 118 18.35 27.04 -22.23
N GLU A 119 17.49 28.00 -22.57
CA GLU A 119 17.49 29.34 -21.97
C GLU A 119 16.79 29.39 -20.61
N SER A 120 15.94 28.41 -20.29
CA SER A 120 15.10 28.39 -19.07
C SER A 120 15.16 27.05 -18.32
N TRP A 121 16.21 26.27 -18.57
CA TRP A 121 16.44 24.90 -18.10
C TRP A 121 16.33 24.72 -16.58
N SER A 122 16.64 25.76 -15.81
CA SER A 122 16.68 25.70 -14.34
C SER A 122 15.27 25.67 -13.72
N SER A 123 14.23 25.95 -14.50
CA SER A 123 12.84 25.89 -14.02
C SER A 123 12.40 24.42 -13.92
N PRO A 124 11.95 23.93 -12.74
CA PRO A 124 11.46 22.58 -12.60
C PRO A 124 10.20 22.38 -13.45
N LEU A 125 10.11 21.22 -14.10
CA LEU A 125 8.90 20.75 -14.76
C LEU A 125 8.33 19.57 -14.00
N SER A 126 7.04 19.29 -14.19
CA SER A 126 6.42 18.15 -13.52
C SER A 126 5.40 17.47 -14.41
N PHE A 127 5.17 16.19 -14.15
CA PHE A 127 4.04 15.46 -14.68
C PHE A 127 3.31 14.77 -13.52
N THR A 128 2.01 14.58 -13.68
CA THR A 128 1.18 13.85 -12.72
C THR A 128 0.78 12.53 -13.33
N ALA A 129 0.96 11.45 -12.56
CA ALA A 129 0.41 10.15 -12.86
C ALA A 129 -0.83 9.91 -12.01
N THR A 130 -1.85 9.30 -12.60
CA THR A 130 -3.10 8.94 -11.93
C THR A 130 -3.34 7.44 -12.11
N GLY A 131 -3.65 6.74 -11.02
CA GLY A 131 -3.96 5.31 -11.06
C GLY A 131 -5.29 5.07 -11.77
N ILE A 132 -5.36 4.03 -12.58
CA ILE A 132 -6.63 3.58 -13.18
C ILE A 132 -7.24 2.60 -12.19
N ASN A 133 -8.47 2.88 -11.75
CA ASN A 133 -9.26 1.97 -10.92
C ASN A 133 -10.01 1.01 -11.84
N ASP A 134 -10.06 -0.27 -11.47
CA ASP A 134 -10.83 -1.28 -12.17
C ASP A 134 -11.86 -1.96 -11.24
N SER A 135 -12.24 -3.20 -11.51
CA SER A 135 -13.22 -3.94 -10.69
C SER A 135 -12.85 -5.42 -10.62
N ILE A 136 -11.56 -5.70 -10.80
CA ILE A 136 -10.98 -7.03 -10.92
C ILE A 136 -10.10 -7.22 -9.70
N ILE A 137 -10.39 -8.22 -8.88
CA ILE A 137 -9.54 -8.55 -7.74
C ILE A 137 -8.26 -9.19 -8.27
N ASN A 138 -7.18 -8.42 -8.27
CA ASN A 138 -5.93 -8.82 -8.91
C ASN A 138 -4.68 -8.50 -8.08
N GLY A 139 -4.87 -7.85 -6.92
CA GLY A 139 -3.81 -7.54 -5.98
C GLY A 139 -2.87 -6.44 -6.46
N ASP A 140 -1.90 -6.08 -5.61
CA ASP A 140 -0.98 -4.98 -5.92
C ASP A 140 -0.11 -5.29 -7.14
N ARG A 141 -0.02 -4.32 -8.06
CA ARG A 141 0.72 -4.46 -9.32
C ARG A 141 1.92 -3.52 -9.37
N ASN A 142 3.09 -4.07 -9.70
CA ASN A 142 4.30 -3.27 -9.89
C ASN A 142 4.48 -2.90 -11.37
N PHE A 143 4.85 -1.65 -11.63
CA PHE A 143 5.18 -1.15 -12.96
C PHE A 143 6.28 -0.10 -12.87
N LYS A 144 6.65 0.53 -13.98
CA LYS A 144 7.63 1.63 -13.97
C LYS A 144 7.33 2.68 -15.01
N PHE A 145 7.78 3.91 -14.76
CA PHE A 145 7.95 4.91 -15.81
C PHE A 145 9.37 4.83 -16.36
N ASN A 146 9.48 4.69 -17.67
CA ASN A 146 10.73 4.79 -18.41
C ASN A 146 10.83 6.22 -18.96
N LEU A 147 11.86 6.94 -18.54
CA LEU A 147 12.16 8.29 -18.98
C LEU A 147 13.32 8.21 -19.97
N LYS A 148 13.10 8.65 -21.21
CA LYS A 148 14.17 8.76 -22.22
C LYS A 148 14.48 10.22 -22.46
N ILE A 149 15.74 10.62 -22.27
CA ILE A 149 16.22 11.96 -22.61
C ILE A 149 16.66 11.98 -24.08
N VAL A 150 16.20 13.00 -24.80
CA VAL A 150 16.56 13.30 -26.18
C VAL A 150 17.08 14.73 -26.23
N SER A 151 18.36 14.88 -26.58
CA SER A 151 19.02 16.16 -26.80
C SER A 151 20.18 16.02 -27.79
N THR A 152 20.55 17.14 -28.43
CA THR A 152 21.80 17.27 -29.19
C THR A 152 22.98 17.70 -28.31
N ASP A 153 22.73 18.00 -27.03
CA ASP A 153 23.78 18.16 -26.02
C ASP A 153 24.33 16.78 -25.66
N GLU A 154 25.63 16.58 -25.86
CA GLU A 154 26.32 15.31 -25.58
C GLU A 154 26.18 14.87 -24.11
N GLU A 155 26.07 15.81 -23.17
CA GLU A 155 25.91 15.49 -21.75
C GLU A 155 24.53 14.91 -21.42
N PHE A 156 23.53 15.21 -22.25
CA PHE A 156 22.14 14.75 -22.09
C PHE A 156 21.74 13.70 -23.14
N HIS A 157 22.66 13.28 -24.00
CA HIS A 157 22.37 12.44 -25.15
C HIS A 157 22.02 10.99 -24.76
N ASP A 158 20.87 10.51 -25.22
CA ASP A 158 20.40 9.11 -25.09
C ASP A 158 20.44 8.52 -23.66
N LEU A 159 20.23 9.35 -22.64
CA LEU A 159 20.13 8.90 -21.25
C LEU A 159 18.75 8.31 -20.92
N GLY A 160 18.72 7.32 -20.03
CA GLY A 160 17.52 6.64 -19.58
C GLY A 160 17.40 6.60 -18.06
N PHE A 161 16.20 6.86 -17.53
CA PHE A 161 15.89 6.78 -16.11
C PHE A 161 14.64 5.94 -15.89
N GLU A 162 14.56 5.30 -14.73
CA GLU A 162 13.38 4.52 -14.33
C GLU A 162 12.85 5.02 -13.00
N ILE A 163 11.52 5.15 -12.92
CA ILE A 163 10.79 5.41 -11.68
C ILE A 163 9.99 4.14 -11.36
N PRO A 164 10.39 3.35 -10.36
CA PRO A 164 9.61 2.22 -9.88
C PRO A 164 8.27 2.69 -9.31
N MET A 165 7.22 2.00 -9.71
CA MET A 165 5.84 2.30 -9.34
C MET A 165 5.13 1.07 -8.81
N GLN A 166 4.19 1.28 -7.90
CA GLN A 166 3.22 0.27 -7.48
C GLN A 166 1.82 0.86 -7.55
N LEU A 167 0.87 0.10 -8.11
CA LEU A 167 -0.56 0.38 -8.02
C LEU A 167 -1.16 -0.54 -6.95
N LYS A 168 -1.75 0.05 -5.91
CA LYS A 168 -2.46 -0.67 -4.84
C LYS A 168 -3.89 -0.99 -5.25
N ASP A 169 -4.25 -2.27 -5.19
CA ASP A 169 -5.61 -2.78 -5.46
C ASP A 169 -6.56 -2.27 -4.37
N ASN A 170 -7.79 -1.88 -4.74
CA ASN A 170 -8.80 -1.48 -3.75
C ASN A 170 -9.98 -2.45 -3.64
N GLU A 171 -10.00 -3.50 -4.44
CA GLU A 171 -10.93 -4.61 -4.32
C GLU A 171 -10.56 -5.52 -3.14
N ARG A 172 -11.53 -5.79 -2.26
CA ARG A 172 -11.35 -6.55 -1.02
C ARG A 172 -12.47 -7.56 -0.81
N ARG A 173 -12.24 -8.59 0.01
CA ARG A 173 -13.28 -9.54 0.43
C ARG A 173 -14.08 -9.07 1.62
N LEU A 174 -15.39 -9.32 1.56
CA LEU A 174 -16.32 -9.24 2.69
C LEU A 174 -17.17 -10.51 2.72
N PHE A 175 -17.18 -11.22 3.85
CA PHE A 175 -17.83 -12.52 3.96
C PHE A 175 -18.25 -12.88 5.38
N LEU A 176 -19.14 -13.86 5.51
CA LEU A 176 -19.43 -14.50 6.78
C LEU A 176 -18.48 -15.65 7.05
N SER A 177 -17.98 -15.75 8.29
CA SER A 177 -17.20 -16.89 8.78
C SER A 177 -17.91 -18.21 8.48
N THR A 178 -17.15 -19.27 8.23
CA THR A 178 -17.67 -20.59 7.87
C THR A 178 -18.46 -21.22 9.02
N SER A 179 -17.98 -21.03 10.24
CA SER A 179 -18.67 -21.46 11.47
C SER A 179 -19.41 -20.30 12.14
N THR A 180 -20.33 -20.65 13.04
CA THR A 180 -21.03 -19.71 13.91
C THR A 180 -20.46 -19.78 15.32
N TYR A 181 -20.55 -18.67 16.04
CA TYR A 181 -19.94 -18.49 17.36
C TYR A 181 -20.89 -17.75 18.30
N LYS A 182 -20.89 -18.18 19.56
CA LYS A 182 -21.49 -17.41 20.65
C LYS A 182 -20.68 -16.15 20.92
N GLY A 183 -21.30 -15.15 21.55
CA GLY A 183 -20.77 -13.78 21.65
C GLY A 183 -19.37 -13.63 22.25
N GLY A 184 -18.90 -14.59 23.05
CA GLY A 184 -17.56 -14.58 23.66
C GLY A 184 -16.73 -15.83 23.40
N GLU A 185 -17.22 -16.75 22.57
CA GLU A 185 -16.55 -18.03 22.30
C GLU A 185 -15.25 -17.87 21.51
N PHE A 186 -15.13 -16.78 20.77
CA PHE A 186 -13.97 -16.45 19.96
C PHE A 186 -12.89 -15.66 20.72
N GLY A 187 -13.01 -15.44 22.04
CA GLY A 187 -11.93 -14.84 22.84
C GLY A 187 -11.71 -13.34 22.62
N GLY A 188 -12.79 -12.56 22.47
CA GLY A 188 -12.72 -11.12 22.29
C GLY A 188 -12.33 -10.69 20.89
N ILE A 189 -12.04 -9.40 20.70
CA ILE A 189 -11.73 -8.82 19.39
C ILE A 189 -10.53 -9.51 18.70
N ALA A 190 -9.45 -9.76 19.45
CA ALA A 190 -8.25 -10.37 18.90
C ALA A 190 -8.50 -11.81 18.42
N GLY A 191 -9.27 -12.60 19.17
CA GLY A 191 -9.57 -13.96 18.73
C GLY A 191 -10.62 -14.02 17.61
N ALA A 192 -11.51 -13.02 17.50
CA ALA A 192 -12.37 -12.86 16.32
C ALA A 192 -11.54 -12.64 15.04
N ASP A 193 -10.45 -11.86 15.13
CA ASP A 193 -9.53 -11.70 14.00
C ASP A 193 -8.81 -13.00 13.67
N LEU A 194 -8.37 -13.78 14.66
CA LEU A 194 -7.77 -15.08 14.42
C LEU A 194 -8.74 -16.03 13.68
N VAL A 195 -10.04 -15.98 14.03
CA VAL A 195 -11.07 -16.74 13.33
C VAL A 195 -11.18 -16.29 11.87
N CYS A 196 -11.31 -14.98 11.61
CA CYS A 196 -11.43 -14.47 10.24
C CYS A 196 -10.18 -14.73 9.40
N ASN A 197 -9.00 -14.60 10.00
CA ASN A 197 -7.72 -14.81 9.32
C ASN A 197 -7.45 -16.29 9.01
N ALA A 198 -8.00 -17.20 9.80
CA ALA A 198 -7.91 -18.64 9.57
C ALA A 198 -9.03 -19.20 8.69
N ASP A 199 -10.06 -18.40 8.37
CA ASP A 199 -11.17 -18.85 7.55
C ASP A 199 -10.72 -19.13 6.10
N ILE A 200 -11.21 -20.22 5.52
CA ILE A 200 -10.86 -20.65 4.16
C ILE A 200 -11.25 -19.62 3.08
N LYS A 201 -12.19 -18.71 3.38
CA LYS A 201 -12.62 -17.63 2.48
C LYS A 201 -11.69 -16.42 2.54
N CYS A 202 -10.78 -16.34 3.52
CA CYS A 202 -9.73 -15.32 3.52
C CYS A 202 -8.73 -15.62 2.39
N PRO A 203 -8.44 -14.67 1.48
CA PRO A 203 -7.52 -14.91 0.39
C PRO A 203 -6.11 -15.28 0.87
N VAL A 204 -5.47 -16.22 0.17
CA VAL A 204 -4.10 -16.65 0.49
C VAL A 204 -3.15 -15.46 0.28
N GLY A 205 -2.35 -15.16 1.31
CA GLY A 205 -1.40 -14.04 1.28
C GLY A 205 -1.99 -12.72 1.78
N SER A 206 -3.30 -12.66 1.99
CA SER A 206 -3.98 -11.53 2.62
C SER A 206 -4.14 -11.75 4.13
N SER A 207 -4.54 -10.69 4.85
CA SER A 207 -4.97 -10.77 6.23
C SER A 207 -6.47 -10.48 6.31
N CYS A 208 -7.19 -11.17 7.20
CA CYS A 208 -8.61 -10.89 7.41
C CYS A 208 -8.92 -10.63 8.88
N LYS A 209 -9.79 -9.64 9.13
CA LYS A 209 -10.21 -9.21 10.46
C LYS A 209 -11.71 -9.26 10.62
N ALA A 210 -12.19 -9.39 11.86
CA ALA A 210 -13.61 -9.35 12.17
C ALA A 210 -14.11 -7.91 12.26
N MET A 211 -15.18 -7.60 11.51
CA MET A 211 -15.92 -6.35 11.58
C MET A 211 -16.86 -6.35 12.80
N ILE A 212 -16.26 -6.21 13.98
CA ILE A 212 -16.96 -6.06 15.27
C ILE A 212 -16.45 -4.82 15.99
N LEU A 213 -17.30 -4.15 16.74
CA LEU A 213 -16.97 -2.97 17.54
C LEU A 213 -16.76 -3.36 18.99
N GLY A 214 -15.85 -2.66 19.65
CA GLY A 214 -15.64 -2.77 21.09
C GLY A 214 -14.69 -1.68 21.57
N PRO A 215 -14.25 -1.72 22.84
CA PRO A 215 -13.46 -0.65 23.43
C PRO A 215 -12.09 -0.46 22.76
N THR A 216 -11.57 -1.48 22.09
CA THR A 216 -10.30 -1.44 21.35
C THR A 216 -10.49 -1.41 19.82
N ARG A 217 -11.74 -1.37 19.33
CA ARG A 217 -12.08 -1.30 17.91
C ARG A 217 -13.29 -0.40 17.67
N ILE A 218 -13.03 0.80 17.18
CA ILE A 218 -14.01 1.87 17.03
C ILE A 218 -14.09 2.23 15.54
N ALA A 219 -15.29 2.16 14.97
CA ALA A 219 -15.55 2.55 13.60
C ALA A 219 -15.89 4.05 13.46
N SER A 220 -16.57 4.60 14.48
CA SER A 220 -17.00 5.99 14.52
C SER A 220 -17.28 6.44 15.95
N ALA A 221 -16.84 7.64 16.31
CA ALA A 221 -17.18 8.31 17.56
C ALA A 221 -18.56 8.97 17.46
N THR A 222 -18.87 9.56 16.30
CA THR A 222 -20.14 10.20 15.97
C THR A 222 -20.87 9.39 14.90
N ALA A 223 -22.19 9.24 15.00
CA ALA A 223 -22.95 8.41 14.06
C ALA A 223 -22.74 8.81 12.59
N ASN A 224 -22.37 7.83 11.77
CA ASN A 224 -22.18 7.93 10.31
C ASN A 224 -21.04 8.85 9.83
N LEU A 225 -20.15 9.33 10.71
CA LEU A 225 -19.06 10.22 10.28
C LEU A 225 -17.75 9.48 9.97
N GLY A 226 -17.49 8.35 10.63
CA GLY A 226 -16.21 7.63 10.57
C GLY A 226 -15.08 8.37 11.28
N ASP A 227 -15.41 9.24 12.24
CA ASP A 227 -14.47 10.01 13.04
C ASP A 227 -13.94 9.20 14.24
N GLY A 228 -12.72 9.47 14.69
CA GLY A 228 -12.17 8.82 15.89
C GLY A 228 -11.95 7.30 15.76
N GLN A 229 -11.68 6.82 14.55
CA GLN A 229 -11.43 5.40 14.29
C GLN A 229 -10.24 4.86 15.09
N VAL A 230 -10.42 3.66 15.65
CA VAL A 230 -9.38 2.90 16.36
C VAL A 230 -9.44 1.48 15.84
N ASP A 231 -8.35 1.01 15.24
CA ASP A 231 -8.22 -0.36 14.72
C ASP A 231 -9.39 -0.81 13.83
N TRP A 232 -9.99 0.13 13.09
CA TRP A 232 -11.12 -0.15 12.20
C TRP A 232 -10.67 -1.00 11.01
N VAL A 233 -11.56 -1.90 10.56
CA VAL A 233 -11.19 -2.98 9.63
C VAL A 233 -11.40 -2.64 8.17
N LEU A 234 -12.13 -1.58 7.86
CA LEU A 234 -12.40 -1.17 6.48
C LEU A 234 -11.40 -0.10 6.04
N HIS A 235 -11.06 -0.12 4.75
CA HIS A 235 -10.25 0.90 4.08
C HIS A 235 -11.09 1.95 3.37
N PRO A 236 -10.57 3.17 3.17
CA PRO A 236 -11.28 4.23 2.47
C PRO A 236 -11.33 3.94 0.96
N PHE A 237 -12.44 4.30 0.32
CA PHE A 237 -12.65 4.10 -1.12
C PHE A 237 -12.33 2.68 -1.61
N ALA A 238 -12.67 1.68 -0.81
CA ALA A 238 -12.49 0.27 -1.12
C ALA A 238 -13.78 -0.32 -1.69
N HIS A 239 -13.64 -1.35 -2.50
CA HIS A 239 -14.76 -2.10 -3.07
C HIS A 239 -14.79 -3.50 -2.45
N TYR A 240 -15.90 -3.85 -1.80
CA TYR A 240 -16.02 -5.14 -1.13
C TYR A 240 -16.84 -6.12 -1.96
N TYR A 241 -16.22 -7.24 -2.29
CA TYR A 241 -16.80 -8.31 -3.08
C TYR A 241 -17.03 -9.55 -2.23
N SER A 242 -18.05 -10.32 -2.61
CA SER A 242 -18.23 -11.66 -2.07
C SER A 242 -17.02 -12.55 -2.41
N PRO A 243 -16.76 -13.63 -1.66
CA PRO A 243 -15.74 -14.60 -2.02
C PRO A 243 -15.99 -15.26 -3.38
N SER A 244 -14.94 -15.91 -3.90
CA SER A 244 -15.01 -16.80 -5.06
C SER A 244 -16.03 -17.92 -4.83
N PRO A 245 -16.76 -18.38 -5.86
CA PRO A 245 -16.61 -18.02 -7.28
C PRO A 245 -17.48 -16.84 -7.75
N THR A 246 -18.39 -16.34 -6.93
CA THR A 246 -19.38 -15.34 -7.39
C THR A 246 -18.76 -13.97 -7.64
N ASN A 247 -17.81 -13.53 -6.81
CA ASN A 247 -17.12 -12.23 -6.93
C ASN A 247 -18.09 -11.07 -7.23
N THR A 248 -19.23 -11.02 -6.53
CA THR A 248 -20.23 -9.98 -6.74
C THR A 248 -19.94 -8.79 -5.84
N LEU A 249 -20.02 -7.57 -6.40
CA LEU A 249 -19.88 -6.35 -5.62
C LEU A 249 -20.99 -6.28 -4.56
N ILE A 250 -20.60 -6.22 -3.29
CA ILE A 250 -21.52 -6.04 -2.17
C ILE A 250 -21.74 -4.56 -1.93
N THR A 251 -20.68 -3.81 -1.67
CA THR A 251 -20.75 -2.39 -1.36
C THR A 251 -19.37 -1.72 -1.50
N THR A 252 -19.34 -0.40 -1.40
CA THR A 252 -18.12 0.41 -1.38
C THR A 252 -18.00 1.16 -0.05
N THR A 253 -16.83 1.72 0.23
CA THR A 253 -16.64 2.64 1.37
C THR A 253 -16.42 4.08 0.92
N ASN A 254 -16.79 5.03 1.78
CA ASN A 254 -16.43 6.43 1.60
C ASN A 254 -14.98 6.70 2.02
N GLN A 255 -14.59 7.98 2.01
CA GLN A 255 -13.28 8.46 2.44
C GLN A 255 -12.97 8.18 3.93
N THR A 256 -13.98 7.89 4.76
CA THR A 256 -13.83 7.58 6.18
C THR A 256 -14.05 6.09 6.46
N SER A 257 -13.90 5.24 5.45
CA SER A 257 -13.96 3.77 5.61
C SER A 257 -15.30 3.24 6.14
N LEU A 258 -16.42 3.91 5.89
CA LEU A 258 -17.75 3.40 6.24
C LEU A 258 -18.46 2.86 4.99
N LEU A 259 -19.14 1.72 5.12
CA LEU A 259 -19.87 1.09 4.00
C LEU A 259 -21.00 2.01 3.53
N GLN A 260 -21.13 2.16 2.22
CA GLN A 260 -22.13 3.00 1.60
C GLN A 260 -23.45 2.25 1.43
N ILE A 261 -24.54 2.88 1.86
CA ILE A 261 -25.90 2.34 1.79
C ILE A 261 -26.65 3.15 0.71
N PRO A 262 -27.38 2.52 -0.22
CA PRO A 262 -27.67 1.09 -0.28
C PRO A 262 -26.51 0.25 -0.85
N PHE A 263 -26.42 -1.01 -0.40
CA PHE A 263 -25.49 -2.00 -0.93
C PHE A 263 -25.94 -2.44 -2.33
N ALA A 264 -24.98 -2.75 -3.20
CA ALA A 264 -25.22 -3.29 -4.54
C ALA A 264 -25.76 -4.73 -4.49
N SER A 265 -25.33 -5.51 -3.50
CA SER A 265 -25.88 -6.84 -3.21
C SER A 265 -25.85 -7.13 -1.72
N VAL A 266 -26.64 -8.11 -1.29
CA VAL A 266 -26.62 -8.61 0.10
C VAL A 266 -25.30 -9.34 0.36
N ILE A 267 -24.77 -9.28 1.59
CA ILE A 267 -23.57 -10.04 1.97
C ILE A 267 -23.89 -11.54 1.94
N ASP A 268 -25.04 -11.91 2.48
CA ASP A 268 -25.55 -13.27 2.49
C ASP A 268 -27.08 -13.25 2.63
N ALA A 269 -27.77 -13.95 1.74
CA ALA A 269 -29.24 -13.95 1.68
C ALA A 269 -29.91 -14.94 2.64
N VAL A 270 -29.16 -15.86 3.25
CA VAL A 270 -29.69 -17.03 3.97
C VAL A 270 -29.48 -16.91 5.49
N GLY A 271 -28.31 -16.41 5.90
CA GLY A 271 -27.92 -16.21 7.28
C GLY A 271 -28.70 -15.08 7.94
N ILE A 272 -28.86 -15.19 9.26
CA ILE A 272 -29.54 -14.17 10.09
C ILE A 272 -28.68 -12.92 10.34
N GLY A 273 -27.41 -12.95 9.94
CA GLY A 273 -26.41 -11.90 10.16
C GLY A 273 -25.16 -12.38 10.88
N GLY A 274 -24.33 -11.41 11.27
CA GLY A 274 -23.18 -11.65 12.14
C GLY A 274 -23.07 -10.62 13.26
N TRP A 275 -22.20 -10.88 14.23
CA TRP A 275 -21.94 -9.92 15.32
C TRP A 275 -21.37 -8.61 14.77
N LEU A 276 -21.75 -7.48 15.37
CA LEU A 276 -21.19 -6.15 15.05
C LEU A 276 -20.96 -5.30 16.30
N GLY A 277 -21.87 -5.27 17.27
CA GLY A 277 -21.74 -4.40 18.45
C GLY A 277 -22.14 -2.94 18.23
N SER A 278 -22.85 -2.65 17.15
CA SER A 278 -23.46 -1.34 16.88
C SER A 278 -24.94 -1.50 16.53
N PHE A 279 -25.78 -0.61 17.07
CA PHE A 279 -27.20 -0.54 16.73
C PHE A 279 -27.50 0.41 15.55
N SER A 280 -26.64 1.40 15.32
CA SER A 280 -26.83 2.38 14.26
C SER A 280 -25.56 3.20 14.05
N GLY A 281 -25.32 3.58 12.81
CA GLY A 281 -24.32 4.58 12.43
C GLY A 281 -22.89 4.26 12.81
N TYR A 282 -22.55 2.97 12.95
CA TYR A 282 -21.21 2.50 13.26
C TYR A 282 -20.63 3.05 14.58
N VAL A 283 -21.47 3.49 15.51
CA VAL A 283 -21.04 3.86 16.86
C VAL A 283 -21.08 2.64 17.75
N LEU A 284 -20.08 2.47 18.62
CA LEU A 284 -20.06 1.40 19.61
C LEU A 284 -21.33 1.46 20.47
N GLY A 285 -22.14 0.41 20.40
CA GLY A 285 -23.36 0.29 21.18
C GLY A 285 -23.10 -0.24 22.60
N GLY A 286 -24.11 -0.16 23.46
CA GLY A 286 -24.04 -0.67 24.83
C GLY A 286 -24.04 -2.21 24.94
N ASN A 287 -24.37 -2.93 23.86
CA ASN A 287 -24.54 -4.38 23.87
C ASN A 287 -23.52 -5.06 22.95
N THR A 288 -22.47 -5.61 23.56
CA THR A 288 -21.35 -6.29 22.89
C THR A 288 -21.02 -7.63 23.54
N CYS A 289 -21.97 -8.31 24.17
CA CYS A 289 -21.69 -9.54 24.93
C CYS A 289 -20.54 -9.36 25.94
N PHE A 290 -20.59 -8.24 26.67
CA PHE A 290 -19.55 -7.82 27.61
C PHE A 290 -18.16 -7.78 26.95
N ASN A 291 -17.99 -6.94 25.93
CA ASN A 291 -16.76 -6.82 25.12
C ASN A 291 -16.33 -8.17 24.49
N TRP A 292 -17.32 -8.94 24.08
CA TRP A 292 -17.18 -10.21 23.41
C TRP A 292 -16.46 -11.26 24.25
N THR A 293 -16.84 -11.34 25.53
CA THR A 293 -16.29 -12.32 26.48
C THR A 293 -17.37 -13.22 27.11
N GLU A 294 -18.65 -12.90 26.90
CA GLU A 294 -19.76 -13.67 27.43
C GLU A 294 -20.49 -14.54 26.40
N ILE A 295 -20.98 -15.70 26.87
CA ILE A 295 -21.74 -16.68 26.08
C ILE A 295 -23.10 -17.01 26.71
N THR A 296 -23.59 -16.16 27.62
CA THR A 296 -24.76 -16.45 28.46
C THR A 296 -26.07 -16.04 27.78
N ALA A 297 -27.19 -16.56 28.28
CA ALA A 297 -28.50 -16.23 27.75
C ALA A 297 -29.00 -14.83 28.17
N ILE A 298 -28.42 -14.27 29.24
CA ILE A 298 -28.88 -13.04 29.91
C ILE A 298 -28.27 -11.77 29.32
N THR A 299 -27.09 -11.86 28.70
CA THR A 299 -26.47 -10.75 27.99
C THR A 299 -26.79 -10.80 26.51
N THR A 300 -26.70 -9.63 25.87
CA THR A 300 -26.97 -9.47 24.45
C THR A 300 -25.86 -8.76 23.72
N GLY A 301 -25.76 -9.02 22.42
CA GLY A 301 -24.92 -8.29 21.47
C GLY A 301 -25.76 -7.71 20.34
N PHE A 302 -25.31 -6.60 19.76
CA PHE A 302 -25.88 -6.11 18.50
C PHE A 302 -25.32 -6.88 17.31
N MET A 303 -26.21 -7.17 16.36
CA MET A 303 -25.87 -7.88 15.12
C MET A 303 -25.99 -6.97 13.91
N PHE A 304 -25.42 -7.42 12.81
CA PHE A 304 -25.56 -6.84 11.49
C PHE A 304 -26.18 -7.88 10.55
N ARG A 305 -27.35 -7.56 10.03
CA ARG A 305 -28.22 -8.43 9.25
C ARG A 305 -27.79 -8.40 7.79
N THR A 306 -27.23 -9.50 7.32
CA THR A 306 -26.57 -9.58 6.01
C THR A 306 -27.52 -9.67 4.82
N GLN A 307 -28.81 -9.94 5.07
CA GLN A 307 -29.85 -10.11 4.06
C GLN A 307 -30.48 -8.80 3.58
N TYR A 308 -30.08 -7.66 4.16
CA TYR A 308 -30.56 -6.34 3.76
C TYR A 308 -29.48 -5.60 2.97
N THR A 309 -29.88 -4.55 2.25
CA THR A 309 -28.97 -3.64 1.57
C THR A 309 -29.15 -2.20 2.02
N ASP A 310 -30.11 -1.93 2.91
CA ASP A 310 -30.48 -0.59 3.38
C ASP A 310 -30.16 -0.42 4.88
N ASN A 311 -30.67 0.64 5.51
CA ASN A 311 -30.44 0.88 6.94
C ASN A 311 -30.95 -0.23 7.88
N ASN A 312 -31.74 -1.20 7.39
CA ASN A 312 -32.14 -2.39 8.17
C ASN A 312 -31.01 -3.41 8.37
N LEU A 313 -29.84 -3.18 7.75
CA LEU A 313 -28.59 -3.88 8.02
C LEU A 313 -28.21 -3.84 9.50
N PHE A 314 -28.45 -2.72 10.20
CA PHE A 314 -28.22 -2.67 11.64
C PHE A 314 -29.31 -3.47 12.37
N GLY A 315 -28.88 -4.56 13.01
CA GLY A 315 -29.75 -5.53 13.64
C GLY A 315 -30.13 -5.18 15.08
N GLY A 316 -31.07 -5.97 15.61
CA GLY A 316 -31.49 -5.89 17.00
C GLY A 316 -30.57 -6.67 17.95
N ASN A 317 -30.92 -6.65 19.23
CA ASN A 317 -30.23 -7.42 20.26
C ASN A 317 -30.44 -8.93 20.07
N PHE A 318 -29.37 -9.69 20.20
CA PHE A 318 -29.40 -11.14 20.18
C PHE A 318 -28.69 -11.70 21.40
N SER A 319 -29.20 -12.81 21.94
CA SER A 319 -28.63 -13.46 23.10
C SER A 319 -27.20 -13.92 22.80
N CYS A 320 -26.26 -13.65 23.71
CA CYS A 320 -24.87 -14.06 23.55
C CYS A 320 -24.67 -15.58 23.57
N SER A 321 -25.67 -16.32 24.06
CA SER A 321 -25.70 -17.80 23.99
C SER A 321 -26.08 -18.36 22.63
N ASN A 322 -26.59 -17.54 21.71
CA ASN A 322 -26.95 -17.96 20.36
C ASN A 322 -25.73 -17.86 19.44
N PRO A 323 -25.41 -18.92 18.69
CA PRO A 323 -24.31 -18.88 17.74
C PRO A 323 -24.73 -18.15 16.45
N VAL A 324 -23.96 -17.16 16.04
CA VAL A 324 -24.10 -16.45 14.75
C VAL A 324 -22.75 -16.27 14.08
N HIS A 325 -22.72 -15.84 12.82
CA HIS A 325 -21.46 -15.68 12.10
C HIS A 325 -20.66 -14.46 12.60
N LEU A 326 -19.37 -14.44 12.29
CA LEU A 326 -18.57 -13.22 12.26
C LEU A 326 -18.59 -12.65 10.85
N ILE A 327 -18.62 -11.32 10.73
CA ILE A 327 -18.41 -10.65 9.45
C ILE A 327 -16.92 -10.42 9.31
N CYS A 328 -16.31 -11.09 8.35
CA CYS A 328 -14.89 -11.04 8.08
C CYS A 328 -14.60 -10.17 6.86
N VAL A 329 -13.52 -9.42 6.96
CA VAL A 329 -13.11 -8.42 5.99
C VAL A 329 -11.63 -8.63 5.67
N GLU A 330 -11.28 -8.61 4.39
CA GLU A 330 -9.89 -8.52 3.96
C GLU A 330 -9.31 -7.14 4.32
N PHE A 331 -8.30 -7.17 5.18
CA PHE A 331 -7.65 -6.01 5.80
C PHE A 331 -6.34 -5.67 5.12
#